data_AF-A0A451ASB6-F1
#
_entry.id   AF-A0A451ASB6-F1
#
_cell.length_a   1.000
_cell.length_b   1.000
_cell.length_c   1.000
_cell.angle_alpha   90.00
_cell.angle_beta   90.00
_cell.angle_gamma   90.00
#
_symmetry.space_group_name_H-M   'P 1'
#
loop_
_entity.id
_entity.type
_entity.pdbx_description
1 polymer ?
#
loop_
_entity_poly.entity_id
_entity_poly.type
_entity_poly.pdbx_seq_one_letter_code
_entity_poly.pdbx_strand_id
1 'polypeptide(L)'
;MPDGVNSGSFGVGIVIDFFGLSSKGSGFPVDFAYPRTTTLVPANIGILKNAPHPMAARAFIDFLLSEQGQTILLDKKIRRLPVNPKTYAQAPAGFPNPFKDSAIGAAVAFDVHLSKARYNLVNSLFDVMITYRLDDLRTAIKAIQDAEAVLQGKSHPKATALILDARALVAALPITEAEAADPAFVGIFKKKRKKAADKVTGRQAEVEQQWDDMVKANYAKATEKAKQALSLL
;
A
#
# COMPACT_ATOMS: atom_id res chain seq x y z
N MET A 1 -2.36 5.21 -12.21
CA MET A 1 -1.88 3.85 -11.89
C MET A 1 -2.42 2.83 -12.89
N PRO A 2 -3.74 2.57 -13.02
CA PRO A 2 -4.23 1.65 -14.04
C PRO A 2 -3.86 2.09 -15.45
N ASP A 3 -3.95 3.39 -15.76
CA ASP A 3 -3.62 3.91 -17.10
C ASP A 3 -2.20 3.55 -17.57
N GLY A 4 -1.21 3.61 -16.67
CA GLY A 4 0.17 3.30 -17.01
C GLY A 4 0.43 1.82 -17.29
N VAL A 5 -0.35 0.92 -16.68
CA VAL A 5 -0.30 -0.52 -17.02
C VAL A 5 -1.09 -0.78 -18.30
N ASN A 6 -2.28 -0.17 -18.43
CA ASN A 6 -3.13 -0.26 -19.61
C ASN A 6 -2.42 0.22 -20.89
N SER A 7 -1.59 1.26 -20.78
CA SER A 7 -0.79 1.83 -21.89
C SER A 7 0.53 1.10 -22.14
N GLY A 8 0.92 0.14 -21.30
CA GLY A 8 2.21 -0.53 -21.36
C GLY A 8 3.41 0.31 -20.87
N SER A 9 3.16 1.46 -20.21
CA SER A 9 4.24 2.25 -19.60
C SER A 9 4.87 1.55 -18.39
N PHE A 10 4.12 0.69 -17.70
CA PHE A 10 4.60 -0.19 -16.63
C PHE A 10 4.09 -1.61 -16.82
N GLY A 11 4.90 -2.62 -16.47
CA GLY A 11 4.49 -4.03 -16.54
C GLY A 11 3.59 -4.49 -15.39
N VAL A 12 3.65 -3.81 -14.23
CA VAL A 12 2.89 -4.15 -13.01
C VAL A 12 2.51 -2.86 -12.28
N GLY A 13 1.32 -2.83 -11.66
CA GLY A 13 0.87 -1.74 -10.82
C GLY A 13 0.07 -2.23 -9.62
N ILE A 14 0.29 -1.63 -8.45
CA ILE A 14 -0.51 -1.89 -7.25
C ILE A 14 -1.78 -1.06 -7.34
N VAL A 15 -2.93 -1.73 -7.44
CA VAL A 15 -4.24 -1.10 -7.62
C VAL A 15 -5.30 -1.79 -6.77
N ILE A 16 -6.42 -1.10 -6.59
CA ILE A 16 -7.65 -1.72 -6.07
C ILE A 16 -8.24 -2.60 -7.17
N ASP A 17 -8.76 -3.77 -6.77
CA ASP A 17 -9.25 -4.82 -7.67
C ASP A 17 -10.15 -4.32 -8.81
N PHE A 18 -11.14 -3.48 -8.51
CA PHE A 18 -12.10 -3.02 -9.51
C PHE A 18 -11.43 -2.25 -10.65
N PHE A 19 -10.30 -1.56 -10.43
CA PHE A 19 -9.55 -0.92 -11.51
C PHE A 19 -8.92 -1.94 -12.46
N GLY A 20 -8.31 -3.00 -11.93
CA GLY A 20 -7.73 -4.08 -12.75
C GLY A 20 -8.82 -4.87 -13.48
N LEU A 21 -9.86 -5.27 -12.76
CA LEU A 21 -10.97 -6.06 -13.30
C LEU A 21 -11.78 -5.30 -14.35
N SER A 22 -12.05 -4.00 -14.14
CA SER A 22 -12.74 -3.17 -15.14
C SER A 22 -11.86 -2.86 -16.36
N SER A 23 -10.54 -2.71 -16.18
CA SER A 23 -9.62 -2.54 -17.31
C SER A 23 -9.61 -3.79 -18.19
N LYS A 24 -9.47 -4.98 -17.58
CA LYS A 24 -9.62 -6.27 -18.29
C LYS A 24 -11.00 -6.39 -18.96
N GLY A 25 -12.07 -6.08 -18.22
CA GLY A 25 -13.45 -6.11 -18.72
C GLY A 25 -13.74 -5.12 -19.86
N SER A 26 -12.94 -4.06 -19.98
CA SER A 26 -13.01 -3.05 -21.04
C SER A 26 -12.11 -3.37 -22.23
N GLY A 27 -11.38 -4.50 -22.21
CA GLY A 27 -10.59 -5.00 -23.33
C GLY A 27 -9.11 -4.60 -23.34
N PHE A 28 -8.61 -3.98 -22.27
CA PHE A 28 -7.17 -3.75 -22.15
C PHE A 28 -6.42 -5.07 -21.96
N PRO A 29 -5.19 -5.21 -22.50
CA PRO A 29 -4.40 -6.45 -22.42
C PRO A 29 -3.72 -6.59 -21.05
N VAL A 30 -4.52 -6.58 -19.99
CA VAL A 30 -4.08 -6.62 -18.59
C VAL A 30 -4.79 -7.72 -17.82
N ASP A 31 -4.17 -8.18 -16.74
CA ASP A 31 -4.80 -9.09 -15.79
C ASP A 31 -4.66 -8.57 -14.35
N PHE A 32 -5.40 -9.20 -13.43
CA PHE A 32 -5.38 -8.86 -12.01
C PHE A 32 -5.12 -10.11 -11.18
N ALA A 33 -4.22 -9.99 -10.20
CA ALA A 33 -3.92 -11.04 -9.24
C ALA A 33 -3.93 -10.48 -7.82
N TYR A 34 -4.60 -11.17 -6.90
CA TYR A 34 -4.50 -10.87 -5.48
C TYR A 34 -3.14 -11.35 -4.95
N PRO A 35 -2.39 -10.51 -4.22
CA PRO A 35 -1.20 -10.97 -3.50
C PRO A 35 -1.60 -11.91 -2.36
N ARG A 36 -0.63 -12.71 -1.88
CA ARG A 36 -0.81 -13.61 -0.73
C ARG A 36 -1.35 -12.90 0.52
N THR A 37 -0.95 -11.65 0.71
CA THR A 37 -1.44 -10.79 1.79
C THR A 37 -2.29 -9.68 1.20
N THR A 38 -3.60 -9.76 1.37
CA THR A 38 -4.55 -8.76 0.88
C THR A 38 -5.57 -8.40 1.96
N THR A 39 -6.09 -7.17 1.89
CA THR A 39 -7.13 -6.65 2.79
C THR A 39 -8.43 -6.43 2.01
N LEU A 40 -9.56 -6.60 2.67
CA LEU A 40 -10.87 -6.23 2.15
C LEU A 40 -11.34 -4.99 2.92
N VAL A 41 -11.54 -3.89 2.20
CA VAL A 41 -11.97 -2.61 2.77
C VAL A 41 -13.36 -2.27 2.21
N PRO A 42 -14.44 -2.42 3.01
CA PRO A 42 -15.78 -2.05 2.57
C PRO A 42 -15.88 -0.55 2.27
N ALA A 43 -16.50 -0.21 1.13
CA ALA A 43 -16.90 1.16 0.87
C ALA A 43 -18.08 1.52 1.78
N ASN A 44 -18.03 2.70 2.38
CA ASN A 44 -19.07 3.19 3.29
C ASN A 44 -19.84 4.35 2.66
N ILE A 45 -21.14 4.44 2.97
CA ILE A 45 -21.99 5.58 2.64
C ILE A 45 -22.77 6.00 3.90
N GLY A 46 -23.03 7.29 4.07
CA GLY A 46 -23.75 7.81 5.23
C GLY A 46 -24.55 9.07 4.90
N ILE A 47 -25.56 9.35 5.72
CA ILE A 47 -26.39 10.56 5.64
C ILE A 47 -25.83 11.60 6.61
N LEU A 48 -25.61 12.83 6.14
CA LEU A 48 -25.17 13.93 6.98
C LEU A 48 -26.27 14.31 7.99
N LYS A 49 -25.88 14.65 9.22
CA LYS A 49 -26.83 15.00 10.32
C LYS A 49 -27.87 16.06 9.93
N ASN A 50 -27.46 17.05 9.13
CA ASN A 50 -28.30 18.16 8.67
C ASN A 50 -28.53 18.12 7.16
N ALA A 51 -28.61 16.92 6.56
CA ALA A 51 -28.87 16.79 5.13
C ALA A 51 -30.20 17.50 4.76
N PRO A 52 -30.25 18.33 3.71
CA PRO A 52 -31.45 19.07 3.34
C PRO A 52 -32.59 18.17 2.84
N HIS A 53 -32.26 16.95 2.37
CA HIS A 53 -33.21 15.96 1.86
C HIS A 53 -32.94 14.57 2.45
N PRO A 54 -33.20 14.34 3.75
CA PRO A 54 -32.82 13.10 4.43
C PRO A 54 -33.58 11.88 3.88
N MET A 55 -34.83 12.06 3.44
CA MET A 55 -35.63 10.98 2.84
C MET A 55 -35.08 10.52 1.50
N ALA A 56 -34.68 11.47 0.63
CA ALA A 56 -34.06 11.14 -0.66
C ALA A 56 -32.70 10.45 -0.46
N ALA A 57 -31.90 10.92 0.50
CA ALA A 57 -30.63 10.29 0.85
C ALA A 57 -30.82 8.83 1.33
N ARG A 58 -31.85 8.57 2.13
CA ARG A 58 -32.20 7.20 2.55
C ARG A 58 -32.63 6.33 1.37
N ALA A 59 -33.54 6.82 0.53
CA ALA A 59 -33.98 6.09 -0.65
C ALA A 59 -32.82 5.75 -1.60
N PHE A 60 -31.82 6.64 -1.73
CA PHE A 60 -30.63 6.37 -2.52
C PHE A 60 -29.74 5.28 -1.89
N ILE A 61 -29.54 5.29 -0.57
CA ILE A 61 -28.80 4.22 0.12
C ILE A 61 -29.54 2.89 -0.03
N ASP A 62 -30.86 2.86 0.15
CA ASP A 62 -31.67 1.67 -0.01
C ASP A 62 -31.56 1.11 -1.45
N PHE A 63 -31.58 1.99 -2.45
CA PHE A 63 -31.31 1.61 -3.84
C PHE A 63 -29.92 1.01 -4.02
N LEU A 64 -28.86 1.65 -3.51
CA LEU A 64 -27.50 1.13 -3.64
C LEU A 64 -27.34 -0.25 -3.00
N LEU A 65 -28.01 -0.52 -1.87
CA LEU A 65 -27.96 -1.79 -1.15
C LEU A 65 -28.92 -2.86 -1.71
N SER A 66 -29.91 -2.45 -2.51
CA SER A 66 -30.84 -3.36 -3.18
C SER A 66 -30.12 -4.32 -4.14
N GLU A 67 -30.76 -5.45 -4.47
CA GLU A 67 -30.23 -6.37 -5.47
C GLU A 67 -29.99 -5.68 -6.84
N GLN A 68 -30.89 -4.77 -7.22
CA GLN A 68 -30.74 -3.99 -8.45
C GLN A 68 -29.49 -3.11 -8.42
N GLY A 69 -29.30 -2.33 -7.35
CA GLY A 69 -28.14 -1.45 -7.20
C GLY A 69 -26.82 -2.23 -7.13
N GLN A 70 -26.83 -3.36 -6.42
CA GLN A 70 -25.67 -4.24 -6.31
C GLN A 70 -25.33 -4.92 -7.63
N THR A 71 -26.33 -5.28 -8.45
CA THR A 71 -26.11 -5.88 -9.78
C THR A 71 -25.40 -4.93 -10.74
N ILE A 72 -25.64 -3.61 -10.62
CA ILE A 72 -24.91 -2.59 -11.43
C ILE A 72 -23.39 -2.70 -11.22
N LEU A 73 -22.94 -3.06 -10.01
CA LEU A 73 -21.51 -3.18 -9.71
C LEU A 73 -20.80 -4.28 -10.52
N LEU A 74 -21.57 -5.24 -11.05
CA LEU A 74 -21.06 -6.31 -11.91
C LEU A 74 -20.79 -5.84 -13.35
N ASP A 75 -21.21 -4.63 -13.75
CA ASP A 75 -20.94 -4.10 -15.09
C ASP A 75 -19.45 -4.19 -15.42
N LYS A 76 -19.12 -4.54 -16.67
CA LYS A 76 -17.74 -4.76 -17.11
C LYS A 76 -16.84 -3.53 -16.99
N LYS A 77 -17.41 -2.32 -16.93
CA LYS A 77 -16.71 -1.05 -16.71
C LYS A 77 -16.61 -0.66 -15.23
N ILE A 78 -17.30 -1.35 -14.33
CA ILE A 78 -17.31 -1.07 -12.89
C ILE A 78 -16.56 -2.17 -12.12
N ARG A 79 -17.00 -3.43 -12.23
CA ARG A 79 -16.41 -4.62 -11.60
C ARG A 79 -16.07 -4.46 -10.11
N ARG A 80 -16.93 -3.79 -9.34
CA ARG A 80 -16.80 -3.71 -7.88
C ARG A 80 -17.47 -4.92 -7.24
N LEU A 81 -16.88 -5.43 -6.17
CA LEU A 81 -17.44 -6.56 -5.42
C LEU A 81 -18.74 -6.13 -4.71
N PRO A 82 -19.89 -6.76 -5.01
CA PRO A 82 -21.13 -6.50 -4.28
C PRO A 82 -21.03 -6.93 -2.81
N VAL A 83 -21.72 -6.22 -1.92
CA VAL A 83 -21.86 -6.60 -0.51
C VAL A 83 -23.06 -7.52 -0.26
N ASN A 84 -23.98 -7.62 -1.23
CA ASN A 84 -25.10 -8.56 -1.17
C ASN A 84 -24.68 -9.92 -1.77
N PRO A 85 -24.63 -11.01 -0.98
CA PRO A 85 -24.21 -12.32 -1.47
C PRO A 85 -25.08 -12.86 -2.61
N LYS A 86 -26.37 -12.51 -2.65
CA LYS A 86 -27.30 -12.99 -3.68
C LYS A 86 -26.91 -12.51 -5.08
N THR A 87 -26.34 -11.31 -5.17
CA THR A 87 -25.92 -10.70 -6.44
C THR A 87 -24.86 -11.54 -7.16
N TYR A 88 -24.07 -12.35 -6.44
CA TYR A 88 -23.03 -13.18 -7.06
C TYR A 88 -23.57 -14.33 -7.91
N ALA A 89 -24.87 -14.64 -7.83
CA ALA A 89 -25.51 -15.56 -8.78
C ALA A 89 -25.49 -15.01 -10.23
N GLN A 90 -25.37 -13.69 -10.39
CA GLN A 90 -25.32 -12.98 -11.68
C GLN A 90 -23.89 -12.55 -12.06
N ALA A 91 -22.89 -12.84 -11.21
CA ALA A 91 -21.51 -12.47 -11.47
C ALA A 91 -20.95 -13.24 -12.69
N PRO A 92 -20.05 -12.63 -13.48
CA PRO A 92 -19.44 -13.33 -14.60
C PRO A 92 -18.56 -14.49 -14.10
N ALA A 93 -18.27 -15.44 -14.98
CA ALA A 93 -17.33 -16.53 -14.67
C ALA A 93 -15.97 -15.97 -14.21
N GLY A 94 -15.42 -16.55 -13.13
CA GLY A 94 -14.14 -16.14 -12.57
C GLY A 94 -14.15 -14.82 -11.80
N PHE A 95 -15.30 -14.20 -11.56
CA PHE A 95 -15.37 -13.02 -10.70
C PHE A 95 -14.99 -13.37 -9.25
N PRO A 96 -14.16 -12.56 -8.58
CA PRO A 96 -13.83 -12.80 -7.18
C PRO A 96 -15.09 -12.80 -6.30
N ASN A 97 -15.17 -13.74 -5.36
CA ASN A 97 -16.29 -13.85 -4.43
C ASN A 97 -15.79 -14.02 -2.98
N PRO A 98 -15.77 -12.94 -2.18
CA PRO A 98 -15.23 -12.98 -0.82
C PRO A 98 -16.10 -13.82 0.15
N PHE A 99 -17.31 -14.21 -0.24
CA PHE A 99 -18.17 -15.10 0.56
C PHE A 99 -17.86 -16.58 0.33
N LYS A 100 -17.10 -16.92 -0.72
CA LYS A 100 -16.69 -18.29 -1.04
C LYS A 100 -15.18 -18.50 -0.98
N ASP A 101 -14.41 -17.44 -1.26
CA ASP A 101 -12.96 -17.46 -1.20
C ASP A 101 -12.48 -16.78 0.08
N SER A 102 -12.14 -17.61 1.07
CA SER A 102 -11.62 -17.15 2.36
C SER A 102 -10.23 -16.53 2.27
N ALA A 103 -9.51 -16.62 1.15
CA ALA A 103 -8.23 -15.94 0.99
C ALA A 103 -8.41 -14.42 0.78
N ILE A 104 -9.58 -13.99 0.30
CA ILE A 104 -9.87 -12.58 0.05
C ILE A 104 -10.11 -11.86 1.37
N GLY A 105 -9.11 -11.08 1.81
CA GLY A 105 -9.21 -10.21 2.99
C GLY A 105 -8.87 -10.89 4.32
N ALA A 106 -8.63 -12.20 4.36
CA ALA A 106 -8.32 -12.91 5.60
C ALA A 106 -6.93 -12.64 6.17
N ALA A 107 -5.99 -12.21 5.32
CA ALA A 107 -4.59 -12.07 5.73
C ALA A 107 -4.29 -10.80 6.53
N VAL A 108 -5.20 -9.81 6.53
CA VAL A 108 -4.98 -8.50 7.17
C VAL A 108 -6.16 -8.16 8.06
N ALA A 109 -5.93 -8.20 9.38
CA ALA A 109 -6.85 -7.64 10.36
C ALA A 109 -6.74 -6.10 10.34
N PHE A 110 -7.52 -5.47 9.46
CA PHE A 110 -7.49 -4.01 9.32
C PHE A 110 -8.22 -3.33 10.49
N ASP A 111 -7.47 -2.60 11.32
CA ASP A 111 -8.02 -1.73 12.36
C ASP A 111 -8.13 -0.29 11.85
N VAL A 112 -9.37 0.15 11.58
CA VAL A 112 -9.67 1.50 11.09
C VAL A 112 -9.35 2.59 12.11
N HIS A 113 -9.48 2.31 13.41
CA HIS A 113 -9.19 3.27 14.47
C HIS A 113 -7.68 3.46 14.62
N LEU A 114 -6.92 2.37 14.59
CA LEU A 114 -5.46 2.41 14.62
C LEU A 114 -4.90 3.11 13.38
N SER A 115 -5.43 2.77 12.19
CA SER A 115 -5.05 3.43 10.92
C SER A 115 -5.30 4.95 10.99
N LYS A 116 -6.48 5.35 11.49
CA LYS A 116 -6.83 6.77 11.67
C LYS A 116 -5.90 7.45 12.67
N ALA A 117 -5.62 6.82 13.81
CA ALA A 117 -4.76 7.38 14.85
C ALA A 117 -3.35 7.64 14.30
N ARG A 118 -2.79 6.70 13.55
CA ARG A 118 -1.42 6.77 13.01
C ARG A 118 -1.29 7.53 11.69
N TYR A 119 -2.36 8.14 11.18
CA TYR A 119 -2.39 8.69 9.81
C TYR A 119 -1.24 9.66 9.52
N ASN A 120 -1.01 10.66 10.36
CA ASN A 120 0.06 11.63 10.14
C ASN A 120 1.45 11.04 10.42
N LEU A 121 1.56 10.18 11.44
CA LEU A 121 2.79 9.48 11.77
C LEU A 121 3.30 8.67 10.57
N VAL A 122 2.44 7.84 9.96
CA VAL A 122 2.80 7.00 8.82
C VAL A 122 3.14 7.84 7.59
N ASN A 123 2.44 8.95 7.36
CA ASN A 123 2.80 9.88 6.28
C ASN A 123 4.19 10.49 6.49
N SER A 124 4.52 10.95 7.71
CA SER A 124 5.86 11.45 8.03
C SER A 124 6.93 10.38 7.86
N LEU A 125 6.64 9.15 8.29
CA LEU A 125 7.55 8.02 8.12
C LEU A 125 7.82 7.72 6.64
N PHE A 126 6.77 7.67 5.82
CA PHE A 126 6.89 7.47 4.37
C PHE A 126 7.71 8.59 3.73
N ASP A 127 7.47 9.84 4.12
CA ASP A 127 8.19 10.98 3.57
C ASP A 127 9.69 10.91 3.89
N VAL A 128 10.05 10.66 5.14
CA VAL A 128 11.46 10.57 5.55
C VAL A 128 12.15 9.36 4.93
N MET A 129 11.50 8.19 4.95
CA MET A 129 12.13 6.95 4.48
C MET A 129 12.18 6.82 2.96
N ILE A 130 11.19 7.36 2.26
CA ILE A 130 10.97 7.11 0.83
C ILE A 130 11.00 8.42 0.05
N THR A 131 10.13 9.38 0.34
CA THR A 131 9.99 10.58 -0.48
C THR A 131 11.29 11.40 -0.54
N TYR A 132 11.91 11.71 0.60
CA TYR A 132 13.13 12.55 0.65
C TYR A 132 14.41 11.78 0.36
N ARG A 133 14.37 10.45 0.46
CA ARG A 133 15.52 9.56 0.31
C ARG A 133 15.36 8.63 -0.88
N LEU A 134 14.52 9.00 -1.85
CA LEU A 134 14.19 8.14 -2.97
C LEU A 134 15.42 7.73 -3.77
N ASP A 135 16.36 8.66 -3.99
CA ASP A 135 17.57 8.38 -4.76
C ASP A 135 18.59 7.53 -3.97
N ASP A 136 18.73 7.78 -2.67
CA ASP A 136 19.54 6.93 -1.77
C ASP A 136 18.97 5.50 -1.71
N LEU A 137 17.65 5.38 -1.54
CA LEU A 137 16.93 4.11 -1.49
C LEU A 137 17.06 3.36 -2.82
N ARG A 138 16.90 4.04 -3.96
CA ARG A 138 17.11 3.45 -5.30
C ARG A 138 18.54 2.93 -5.44
N THR A 139 19.53 3.68 -4.99
CA THR A 139 20.94 3.29 -5.04
C THR A 139 21.17 2.01 -4.22
N ALA A 140 20.65 1.97 -2.99
CA ALA A 140 20.78 0.81 -2.10
C ALA A 140 20.06 -0.42 -2.68
N ILE A 141 18.81 -0.28 -3.10
CA ILE A 141 18.02 -1.38 -3.69
C ILE A 141 18.67 -1.89 -4.97
N LYS A 142 19.17 -1.01 -5.85
CA LYS A 142 19.87 -1.41 -7.06
C LYS A 142 21.11 -2.23 -6.74
N ALA A 143 21.95 -1.77 -5.80
CA ALA A 143 23.16 -2.51 -5.42
C ALA A 143 22.82 -3.90 -4.88
N ILE A 144 21.75 -4.01 -4.07
CA ILE A 144 21.26 -5.30 -3.56
C ILE A 144 20.80 -6.21 -4.71
N GLN A 145 19.99 -5.69 -5.63
CA GLN A 145 19.48 -6.46 -6.78
C GLN A 145 20.60 -6.91 -7.72
N ASP A 146 21.59 -6.07 -7.96
CA ASP A 146 22.76 -6.42 -8.78
C ASP A 146 23.54 -7.60 -8.13
N ALA A 147 23.71 -7.59 -6.81
CA ALA A 147 24.34 -8.70 -6.09
C ALA A 147 23.48 -9.99 -6.09
N GLU A 148 22.16 -9.86 -5.90
CA GLU A 148 21.21 -10.98 -5.95
C GLU A 148 21.20 -11.65 -7.33
N ALA A 149 21.25 -10.85 -8.40
CA ALA A 149 21.28 -11.36 -9.78
C ALA A 149 22.52 -12.22 -10.06
N VAL A 150 23.70 -11.81 -9.55
CA VAL A 150 24.94 -12.59 -9.72
C VAL A 150 24.99 -13.80 -8.80
N LEU A 151 24.39 -13.73 -7.61
CA LEU A 151 24.27 -14.86 -6.69
C LEU A 151 23.31 -15.94 -7.22
N GLN A 152 22.35 -15.58 -8.08
CA GLN A 152 21.32 -16.50 -8.56
C GLN A 152 21.93 -17.79 -9.14
N GLY A 153 21.54 -18.93 -8.57
CA GLY A 153 22.05 -20.25 -8.96
C GLY A 153 23.43 -20.61 -8.40
N LYS A 154 24.06 -19.73 -7.62
CA LYS A 154 25.31 -19.97 -6.89
C LYS A 154 25.02 -20.20 -5.40
N SER A 155 25.89 -20.93 -4.72
CA SER A 155 25.88 -21.05 -3.26
C SER A 155 27.11 -20.34 -2.70
N HIS A 156 26.89 -19.19 -2.05
CA HIS A 156 27.96 -18.43 -1.38
C HIS A 156 27.43 -17.87 -0.05
N PRO A 157 27.64 -18.57 1.09
CA PRO A 157 27.03 -18.21 2.38
C PRO A 157 27.35 -16.78 2.84
N LYS A 158 28.59 -16.33 2.69
CA LYS A 158 29.00 -14.97 3.12
C LYS A 158 28.33 -13.86 2.29
N ALA A 159 28.31 -13.97 0.96
CA ALA A 159 27.60 -13.02 0.09
C ALA A 159 26.10 -13.03 0.36
N THR A 160 25.51 -14.21 0.59
CA THR A 160 24.09 -14.35 0.97
C THR A 160 23.78 -13.61 2.26
N ALA A 161 24.60 -13.78 3.30
CA ALA A 161 24.43 -13.07 4.57
C ALA A 161 24.55 -11.55 4.41
N LEU A 162 25.50 -11.07 3.62
CA LEU A 162 25.66 -9.64 3.34
C LEU A 162 24.46 -9.03 2.60
N ILE A 163 23.88 -9.76 1.64
CA ILE A 163 22.66 -9.36 0.93
C ILE A 163 21.46 -9.30 1.89
N LEU A 164 21.29 -10.31 2.75
CA LEU A 164 20.22 -10.34 3.75
C LEU A 164 20.35 -9.19 4.75
N ASP A 165 21.56 -8.91 5.25
CA ASP A 165 21.83 -7.75 6.10
C ASP A 165 21.47 -6.43 5.40
N ALA A 166 21.84 -6.29 4.12
CA ALA A 166 21.53 -5.09 3.34
C ALA A 166 20.02 -4.90 3.17
N ARG A 167 19.28 -5.99 2.91
CA ARG A 167 17.80 -5.99 2.88
C ARG A 167 17.21 -5.57 4.24
N ALA A 168 17.73 -6.12 5.33
CA ALA A 168 17.27 -5.79 6.68
C ALA A 168 17.50 -4.32 7.02
N LEU A 169 18.66 -3.75 6.65
CA LEU A 169 18.94 -2.32 6.85
C LEU A 169 17.97 -1.42 6.10
N VAL A 170 17.63 -1.75 4.85
CA VAL A 170 16.66 -0.98 4.06
C VAL A 170 15.24 -1.09 4.65
N ALA A 171 14.88 -2.25 5.19
CA ALA A 171 13.55 -2.50 5.77
C ALA A 171 13.39 -1.99 7.21
N ALA A 172 14.47 -1.59 7.88
CA ALA A 172 14.45 -1.20 9.28
C ALA A 172 13.63 0.07 9.51
N LEU A 173 12.68 0.01 10.44
CA LEU A 173 11.87 1.16 10.86
C LEU A 173 12.57 1.92 12.00
N PRO A 174 12.54 3.26 12.02
CA PRO A 174 13.11 4.08 13.09
C PRO A 174 12.24 4.14 14.36
N ILE A 175 11.11 3.41 14.36
CA ILE A 175 10.17 3.33 15.48
C ILE A 175 9.66 1.91 15.62
N THR A 176 9.26 1.57 16.84
CA THR A 176 8.59 0.33 17.20
C THR A 176 7.08 0.43 17.00
N GLU A 177 6.41 -0.71 16.99
CA GLU A 177 4.94 -0.75 16.99
C GLU A 177 4.33 -0.13 18.24
N ALA A 178 4.99 -0.26 19.40
CA ALA A 178 4.55 0.32 20.66
C ALA A 178 4.60 1.85 20.61
N GLU A 179 5.69 2.45 20.13
CA GLU A 179 5.78 3.90 19.91
C GLU A 179 4.73 4.38 18.91
N ALA A 180 4.50 3.63 17.84
CA ALA A 180 3.45 3.95 16.88
C ALA A 180 2.04 3.84 17.48
N ALA A 181 1.84 3.08 18.56
CA ALA A 181 0.57 2.95 19.27
C ALA A 181 0.36 4.05 20.34
N ASP A 182 1.43 4.70 20.82
CA ASP A 182 1.36 5.68 21.89
C ASP A 182 0.73 7.00 21.41
N PRO A 183 -0.43 7.42 21.99
CA PRO A 183 -1.07 8.69 21.64
C PRO A 183 -0.18 9.91 21.84
N ALA A 184 0.72 9.91 22.84
CA ALA A 184 1.62 11.04 23.09
C ALA A 184 2.64 11.17 21.96
N PHE A 185 3.24 10.06 21.55
CA PHE A 185 4.19 10.00 20.43
C PHE A 185 3.52 10.32 19.10
N VAL A 186 2.39 9.68 18.78
CA VAL A 186 1.59 9.96 17.58
C VAL A 186 1.17 11.43 17.53
N GLY A 187 0.84 12.02 18.69
CA GLY A 187 0.47 13.41 18.85
C GLY A 187 1.56 14.42 18.47
N ILE A 188 2.81 13.99 18.29
CA ILE A 188 3.91 14.84 17.77
C ILE A 188 3.64 15.22 16.30
N PHE A 189 3.03 14.32 15.52
CA PHE A 189 2.88 14.46 14.06
C PHE A 189 1.57 15.18 13.70
N LYS A 190 1.63 16.52 13.71
CA LYS A 190 0.46 17.37 13.42
C LYS A 190 0.56 18.09 12.09
N LYS A 191 1.79 18.39 11.62
CA LYS A 191 2.00 19.22 10.44
C LYS A 191 2.18 18.34 9.21
N LYS A 192 1.25 18.48 8.26
CA LYS A 192 1.36 17.90 6.92
C LYS A 192 2.09 18.86 6.00
N ARG A 193 3.10 18.38 5.28
CA ARG A 193 3.68 19.08 4.14
C ARG A 193 2.76 18.88 2.94
N LYS A 194 2.24 19.99 2.41
CA LYS A 194 1.46 20.03 1.16
C LYS A 194 2.31 20.49 -0.01
N LYS A 195 3.39 21.23 0.26
CA LYS A 195 4.37 21.73 -0.71
C LYS A 195 5.78 21.42 -0.23
N ALA A 196 6.72 21.31 -1.17
CA ALA A 196 8.13 21.06 -0.85
C ALA A 196 8.75 22.13 0.08
N ALA A 197 8.24 23.37 0.02
CA ALA A 197 8.71 24.47 0.87
C ALA A 197 8.13 24.46 2.30
N ASP A 198 7.18 23.57 2.62
CA ASP A 198 6.54 23.53 3.93
C ASP A 198 7.54 23.05 4.99
N LYS A 199 7.89 23.94 5.92
CA LYS A 199 8.79 23.61 7.03
C LYS A 199 8.04 22.97 8.18
N VAL A 200 8.52 21.83 8.66
CA VAL A 200 8.15 21.27 9.97
C VAL A 200 9.11 21.82 11.01
N THR A 201 8.62 22.15 12.20
CA THR A 201 9.41 22.79 13.28
C THR A 201 9.07 22.14 14.62
N GLY A 202 9.91 22.41 15.63
CA GLY A 202 9.73 21.87 16.98
C GLY A 202 9.88 20.36 17.04
N ARG A 203 9.13 19.72 17.95
CA ARG A 203 9.32 18.31 18.28
C ARG A 203 9.19 17.35 17.08
N GLN A 204 8.28 17.65 16.15
CA GLN A 204 8.13 16.82 14.95
C GLN A 204 9.40 16.86 14.08
N ALA A 205 10.03 18.03 13.91
CA ALA A 205 11.25 18.16 13.13
C ALA A 205 12.43 17.44 13.79
N GLU A 206 12.54 17.51 15.12
CA GLU A 206 13.59 16.79 15.86
C GLU A 206 13.49 15.28 15.66
N VAL A 207 12.28 14.72 15.80
CA VAL A 207 12.05 13.29 15.63
C VAL A 207 12.27 12.87 14.17
N GLU A 208 11.74 13.63 13.21
CA GLU A 208 11.96 13.34 11.79
C GLU A 208 13.44 13.45 11.39
N GLN A 209 14.22 14.34 12.00
CA GLN A 209 15.67 14.42 11.75
C GLN A 209 16.42 13.20 12.28
N GLN A 210 16.06 12.70 13.46
CA GLN A 210 16.65 11.47 14.00
C GLN A 210 16.37 10.26 13.10
N TRP A 211 15.14 10.17 12.60
CA TRP A 211 14.76 9.14 11.63
C TRP A 211 15.54 9.28 10.34
N ASP A 212 15.69 10.50 9.84
CA ASP A 212 16.41 10.79 8.61
C ASP A 212 17.88 10.36 8.69
N ASP A 213 18.55 10.69 9.80
CA ASP A 213 19.94 10.33 10.03
C ASP A 213 20.12 8.81 10.07
N MET A 214 19.20 8.09 10.76
CA MET A 214 19.20 6.63 10.80
C MET A 214 18.99 6.02 9.42
N VAL A 215 17.98 6.50 8.67
CA VAL A 215 17.63 6.00 7.34
C VAL A 215 18.79 6.18 6.36
N LYS A 216 19.39 7.37 6.32
CA LYS A 216 20.56 7.66 5.48
C LYS A 216 21.72 6.73 5.81
N ALA A 217 22.03 6.57 7.10
CA ALA A 217 23.09 5.68 7.54
C ALA A 217 22.81 4.22 7.14
N ASN A 218 21.56 3.77 7.25
CA ASN A 218 21.15 2.42 6.87
C ASN A 218 21.27 2.18 5.36
N TYR A 219 20.79 3.12 4.53
CA TYR A 219 20.88 2.98 3.07
C TYR A 219 22.33 2.99 2.57
N ALA A 220 23.19 3.82 3.17
CA ALA A 220 24.62 3.82 2.88
C ALA A 220 25.27 2.47 3.23
N LYS A 221 25.05 1.97 4.45
CA LYS A 221 25.57 0.67 4.90
C LYS A 221 25.02 -0.50 4.08
N ALA A 222 23.74 -0.45 3.69
CA ALA A 222 23.14 -1.46 2.83
C ALA A 222 23.83 -1.51 1.46
N THR A 223 24.11 -0.33 0.88
CA THR A 223 24.85 -0.21 -0.38
C THR A 223 26.26 -0.80 -0.26
N GLU A 224 26.98 -0.49 0.83
CA GLU A 224 28.33 -1.03 1.08
C GLU A 224 28.33 -2.55 1.21
N LYS A 225 27.42 -3.11 2.01
CA LYS A 225 27.27 -4.56 2.18
C LYS A 225 26.93 -5.26 0.87
N ALA A 226 26.03 -4.70 0.07
CA ALA A 226 25.66 -5.25 -1.22
C ALA A 226 26.86 -5.25 -2.20
N LYS A 227 27.65 -4.17 -2.24
CA LYS A 227 28.88 -4.11 -3.04
C LYS A 227 29.94 -5.10 -2.57
N GLN A 228 30.09 -5.27 -1.25
CA GLN A 228 30.98 -6.29 -0.69
C GLN A 228 30.52 -7.70 -1.08
N ALA A 229 29.22 -7.98 -1.02
CA ALA A 229 28.67 -9.25 -1.46
C ALA A 229 29.00 -9.50 -2.94
N LEU A 230 28.78 -8.51 -3.80
CA LEU A 230 29.06 -8.58 -5.22
C LEU A 230 30.55 -8.85 -5.52
N SER A 231 31.47 -8.25 -4.75
CA SER A 231 32.91 -8.50 -4.93
C SER A 231 33.37 -9.92 -4.54
N LEU A 232 32.52 -10.69 -3.85
CA LEU A 232 32.80 -12.08 -3.46
C LEU A 232 32.25 -13.12 -4.46
N LEU A 233 31.44 -12.70 -5.45
CA LEU A 233 30.67 -13.56 -6.36
C LEU A 233 31.23 -13.65 -7.78
#